data_AF-A0A2P1E6K5-F1
#
_entry.id   AF-A0A2P1E6K5-F1
#
_cell.length_a   1.000
_cell.length_b   1.000
_cell.length_c   1.000
_cell.angle_alpha   90.00
_cell.angle_beta   90.00
_cell.angle_gamma   90.00
#
_symmetry.space_group_name_H-M   'P 1'
#
loop_
_entity.id
_entity.type
_entity.pdbx_description
1 polymer ?
#
loop_
_entity_poly.entity_id
_entity_poly.type
_entity_poly.pdbx_seq_one_letter_code
_entity_poly.pdbx_strand_id
1 'polypeptide(L)'
;MYPLEYNSKNYELDSQSASNSSRGTSTTLREGSYIEYAAGVIDGDGNFDVRCSSDGKRRLKSIRIKLANRDIRILSTVKNILKCGKIRTNRSLSTYQISTKSELERVVKLLNGHIRLKVPGFIEACEYFEIPYIPANYVLSPNTPYLSG
;
A
#
# COMPACT_ATOMS: atom_id res chain seq x y z
N MET A 1 42.72 -37.43 -39.29
CA MET A 1 41.75 -36.33 -39.35
C MET A 1 40.42 -36.98 -39.72
N TYR A 2 39.51 -37.30 -38.80
CA TYR A 2 38.87 -36.47 -37.77
C TYR A 2 38.76 -37.18 -36.39
N PRO A 3 38.56 -36.44 -35.29
CA PRO A 3 38.57 -36.96 -33.92
C PRO A 3 37.20 -37.50 -33.45
N LEU A 4 37.25 -38.42 -32.49
CA LEU A 4 36.11 -38.94 -31.73
C LEU A 4 35.74 -37.94 -30.62
N GLU A 5 34.57 -37.31 -30.73
CA GLU A 5 33.99 -36.53 -29.62
C GLU A 5 32.95 -37.39 -28.89
N TYR A 6 33.38 -37.92 -27.75
CA TYR A 6 32.53 -38.55 -26.75
C TYR A 6 31.93 -37.44 -25.86
N ASN A 7 30.64 -37.16 -26.05
CA ASN A 7 29.92 -36.12 -25.33
C ASN A 7 29.62 -36.59 -23.90
N SER A 8 30.52 -36.27 -22.95
CA SER A 8 30.32 -36.48 -21.52
C SER A 8 29.37 -35.42 -20.96
N LYS A 9 28.20 -35.88 -20.51
CA LYS A 9 27.27 -35.11 -19.68
C LYS A 9 27.99 -34.63 -18.41
N ASN A 10 28.25 -33.33 -18.30
CA ASN A 10 28.62 -32.69 -17.05
C ASN A 10 27.35 -32.26 -16.33
N TYR A 11 27.06 -32.93 -15.22
CA TYR A 11 26.17 -32.41 -14.18
C TYR A 11 26.96 -31.38 -13.38
N GLU A 12 26.74 -30.10 -13.63
CA GLU A 12 27.17 -29.05 -12.70
C GLU A 12 26.00 -28.70 -11.79
N LEU A 13 26.07 -29.27 -10.60
CA LEU A 13 25.36 -28.82 -9.42
C LEU A 13 26.19 -27.66 -8.88
N ASP A 14 25.88 -26.44 -9.32
CA ASP A 14 26.57 -25.26 -8.84
C ASP A 14 25.62 -24.17 -8.34
N SER A 15 25.66 -24.05 -7.02
CA SER A 15 25.72 -22.80 -6.26
C SER A 15 24.57 -21.77 -6.36
N GLN A 16 24.02 -21.51 -5.17
CA GLN A 16 23.28 -20.30 -4.84
C GLN A 16 24.00 -19.06 -5.39
N SER A 17 23.28 -18.24 -6.16
CA SER A 17 23.55 -16.81 -6.18
C SER A 17 22.29 -16.03 -6.53
N ALA A 18 21.94 -15.09 -5.65
CA ALA A 18 21.01 -14.02 -5.95
C ALA A 18 21.61 -13.18 -7.08
N SER A 19 21.30 -13.52 -8.32
CA SER A 19 21.63 -12.69 -9.48
C SER A 19 20.77 -11.44 -9.41
N ASN A 20 21.35 -10.39 -8.85
CA ASN A 20 20.88 -9.02 -8.92
C ASN A 20 21.10 -8.55 -10.37
N SER A 21 20.24 -8.98 -11.29
CA SER A 21 20.18 -8.41 -12.62
C SER A 21 19.75 -6.95 -12.44
N SER A 22 20.60 -6.02 -12.82
CA SER A 22 20.38 -4.56 -12.82
C SER A 22 19.32 -4.13 -13.85
N ARG A 23 18.21 -4.87 -13.92
CA ARG A 23 16.93 -4.46 -14.49
C ARG A 23 16.08 -4.09 -13.30
N GLY A 24 15.83 -2.80 -13.13
CA GLY A 24 14.94 -2.29 -12.08
C GLY A 24 13.72 -3.20 -11.99
N THR A 25 13.38 -3.61 -10.76
CA THR A 25 12.15 -4.36 -10.50
C THR A 25 11.00 -3.71 -11.27
N SER A 26 10.05 -4.51 -11.76
CA SER A 26 8.86 -4.13 -12.53
C SER A 26 7.94 -3.10 -11.84
N THR A 27 8.43 -2.42 -10.81
CA THR A 27 7.85 -1.36 -9.99
C THR A 27 7.99 0.04 -10.61
N THR A 28 8.39 0.18 -11.88
CA THR A 28 8.52 1.48 -12.58
C THR A 28 7.38 1.78 -13.55
N LEU A 29 6.20 1.17 -13.35
CA LEU A 29 5.02 1.41 -14.19
C LEU A 29 3.92 2.16 -13.40
N ARG A 30 3.72 3.44 -13.77
CA ARG A 30 2.62 4.40 -13.46
C ARG A 30 2.31 4.70 -11.98
N GLU A 31 2.54 5.95 -11.56
CA GLU A 31 2.22 6.48 -10.21
C GLU A 31 0.77 6.20 -9.74
N GLY A 32 -0.20 6.21 -10.66
CA GLY A 32 -1.60 5.89 -10.34
C GLY A 32 -1.87 4.43 -9.93
N SER A 33 -1.02 3.47 -10.34
CA SER A 33 -1.25 2.05 -10.03
C SER A 33 -0.91 1.68 -8.59
N TYR A 34 -0.02 2.44 -7.94
CA TYR A 34 0.37 2.16 -6.55
C TYR A 34 -0.65 2.67 -5.54
N ILE A 35 -1.36 3.76 -5.87
CA ILE A 35 -2.41 4.29 -5.00
C ILE A 35 -3.55 3.28 -4.86
N GLU A 36 -3.90 2.57 -5.92
CA GLU A 36 -4.90 1.49 -5.88
C GLU A 36 -4.54 0.38 -4.90
N TYR A 37 -3.28 -0.06 -4.87
CA TYR A 37 -2.80 -1.02 -3.87
C TYR A 37 -2.97 -0.48 -2.45
N ALA A 38 -2.53 0.76 -2.18
CA ALA A 38 -2.68 1.34 -0.86
C ALA A 38 -4.15 1.51 -0.44
N ALA A 39 -5.03 1.83 -1.39
CA ALA A 39 -6.46 1.90 -1.16
C ALA A 39 -7.05 0.53 -0.81
N GLY A 40 -6.64 -0.54 -1.50
CA GLY A 40 -7.02 -1.93 -1.18
C GLY A 40 -6.65 -2.33 0.26
N VAL A 41 -5.40 -2.08 0.67
CA VAL A 41 -4.94 -2.36 2.03
C VAL A 41 -5.76 -1.58 3.08
N ILE A 42 -6.03 -0.31 2.80
CA ILE A 42 -6.83 0.55 3.71
C ILE A 42 -8.29 0.06 3.77
N ASP A 43 -8.85 -0.39 2.66
CA ASP A 43 -10.22 -0.91 2.61
C ASP A 43 -10.37 -2.24 3.35
N GLY A 44 -9.33 -3.07 3.39
CA GLY A 44 -9.28 -4.28 4.22
C GLY A 44 -9.14 -3.95 5.71
N ASP A 45 -7.95 -3.51 6.12
CA ASP A 45 -7.53 -3.40 7.53
C ASP A 45 -7.32 -1.96 8.03
N GLY A 46 -7.62 -0.98 7.18
CA GLY A 46 -7.51 0.43 7.51
C GLY A 46 -8.66 0.99 8.35
N ASN A 47 -8.38 2.11 9.00
CA ASN A 47 -9.33 2.86 9.80
C ASN A 47 -9.09 4.38 9.68
N PHE A 48 -10.11 5.10 9.21
CA PHE A 48 -10.21 6.55 9.30
C PHE A 48 -10.71 6.93 10.70
N ASP A 49 -9.82 7.34 11.59
CA ASP A 49 -10.14 7.72 12.97
C ASP A 49 -10.72 9.13 13.02
N VAL A 50 -12.00 9.27 12.70
CA VAL A 50 -12.75 10.53 12.80
C VAL A 50 -13.40 10.62 14.18
N ARG A 51 -13.16 11.75 14.85
CA ARG A 51 -13.68 12.00 16.21
C ARG A 51 -14.39 13.33 16.29
N CYS A 52 -15.38 13.41 17.18
CA CYS A 52 -15.94 14.69 17.59
C CYS A 52 -14.88 15.45 18.41
N SER A 53 -14.67 16.70 18.02
CA SER A 53 -13.87 17.67 18.76
C SER A 53 -14.77 18.40 19.77
N SER A 54 -14.18 19.13 20.71
CA SER A 54 -14.91 19.82 21.79
C SER A 54 -15.87 20.90 21.27
N ASP A 55 -15.65 21.39 20.05
CA ASP A 55 -16.51 22.32 19.30
C ASP A 55 -17.64 21.62 18.53
N GLY A 56 -17.87 20.33 18.76
CA GLY A 56 -18.90 19.53 18.07
C GLY A 56 -18.52 19.13 16.64
N LYS A 57 -17.40 19.61 16.10
CA LYS A 57 -16.97 19.31 14.73
C LYS A 57 -16.32 17.94 14.62
N ARG A 58 -16.62 17.21 13.55
CA ARG A 58 -15.94 15.95 13.20
C ARG A 58 -14.55 16.26 12.62
N ARG A 59 -13.51 15.60 13.13
CA ARG A 59 -12.12 15.82 12.69
C ARG A 59 -11.41 14.49 12.50
N LEU A 60 -10.77 14.30 11.35
CA LEU A 60 -9.89 13.16 11.12
C LEU A 60 -8.63 13.32 11.98
N LYS A 61 -8.47 12.44 12.97
CA LYS A 61 -7.29 12.42 13.86
C LYS A 61 -6.15 11.61 13.29
N SER A 62 -6.46 10.50 12.63
CA SER A 62 -5.45 9.65 12.01
C SER A 62 -6.04 8.68 11.00
N ILE A 63 -5.21 8.24 10.07
CA ILE A 63 -5.45 7.02 9.28
C ILE A 63 -4.53 5.94 9.85
N ARG A 64 -5.07 4.77 10.19
CA ARG A 64 -4.31 3.68 10.79
C ARG A 64 -4.55 2.36 10.09
N ILE A 65 -3.50 1.54 9.99
CA ILE A 65 -3.56 0.14 9.56
C ILE A 65 -2.82 -0.66 10.62
N LYS A 66 -3.41 -1.74 11.13
CA LYS A 66 -2.83 -2.58 12.18
C LYS A 66 -2.81 -4.03 11.73
N LEU A 67 -1.61 -4.62 11.66
CA LEU A 67 -1.38 -5.99 11.19
C LEU A 67 -0.49 -6.77 12.16
N ALA A 68 -0.41 -8.09 11.99
CA ALA A 68 0.57 -8.91 12.68
C ALA A 68 2.00 -8.56 12.24
N ASN A 69 3.00 -8.74 13.11
CA ASN A 69 4.39 -8.40 12.79
C ASN A 69 4.95 -9.12 11.56
N ARG A 70 4.49 -10.35 11.29
CA ARG A 70 4.86 -11.10 10.08
C ARG A 70 4.49 -10.37 8.79
N ASP A 71 3.48 -9.51 8.84
CA ASP A 71 2.91 -8.78 7.70
C ASP A 71 3.42 -7.33 7.62
N ILE A 72 4.47 -6.97 8.37
CA ILE A 72 5.06 -5.60 8.41
C ILE A 72 5.51 -5.09 7.03
N ARG A 73 5.79 -5.98 6.09
CA ARG A 73 6.13 -5.61 4.71
C ARG A 73 4.98 -4.89 4.01
N ILE A 74 3.73 -5.27 4.27
CA ILE A 74 2.54 -4.59 3.73
C ILE A 74 2.51 -3.13 4.21
N LEU A 75 2.69 -2.93 5.53
CA LEU A 75 2.74 -1.58 6.12
C LEU A 75 3.89 -0.74 5.54
N SER A 76 5.05 -1.37 5.31
CA SER A 76 6.21 -0.72 4.71
C SER A 76 5.95 -0.32 3.25
N THR A 77 5.28 -1.18 2.48
CA THR A 77 4.85 -0.89 1.11
C THR A 77 3.88 0.29 1.10
N VAL A 78 2.82 0.28 1.92
CA VAL A 78 1.88 1.41 2.02
C VAL A 78 2.60 2.70 2.39
N LYS A 79 3.49 2.67 3.39
CA LYS A 79 4.30 3.83 3.77
C LYS A 79 5.15 4.33 2.60
N ASN A 80 5.75 3.44 1.82
CA ASN A 80 6.57 3.78 0.67
C ASN A 80 5.76 4.33 -0.50
N ILE A 81 4.50 3.91 -0.66
CA ILE A 81 3.57 4.44 -1.67
C ILE A 81 3.10 5.83 -1.26
N LEU A 82 2.60 5.95 -0.03
CA LEU A 82 2.06 7.21 0.48
C LEU A 82 3.16 8.22 0.83
N LYS A 83 4.43 7.81 0.98
CA LYS A 83 5.58 8.66 1.32
C LYS A 83 5.40 9.46 2.63
N CYS A 84 4.62 8.97 3.58
CA CYS A 84 4.39 9.64 4.87
C CYS A 84 4.00 8.65 5.97
N GLY A 85 3.82 9.17 7.19
CA GLY A 85 3.39 8.37 8.34
C GLY A 85 4.50 7.54 8.97
N LYS A 86 4.16 6.86 10.06
CA LYS A 86 5.09 6.12 10.92
C LYS A 86 4.59 4.70 11.15
N ILE A 87 5.52 3.74 11.18
CA ILE A 87 5.26 2.37 11.60
C ILE A 87 5.79 2.23 13.03
N ARG A 88 4.96 1.70 13.92
CA ARG A 88 5.34 1.34 15.28
C ARG A 88 5.05 -0.13 15.49
N THR A 89 6.01 -0.85 16.05
CA THR A 89 5.92 -2.28 16.29
C THR A 89 5.93 -2.53 17.79
N ASN A 90 5.05 -3.40 18.25
CA ASN A 90 5.05 -3.96 19.60
C ASN A 90 5.27 -5.47 19.53
N ARG A 91 5.04 -6.20 20.65
CA ARG A 91 5.35 -7.62 20.77
C ARG A 91 4.76 -8.50 19.66
N SER A 92 3.54 -8.25 19.21
CA SER A 92 2.83 -9.09 18.23
C SER A 92 2.27 -8.34 17.03
N LEU A 93 2.12 -7.02 17.12
CA LEU A 93 1.42 -6.20 16.14
C LEU A 93 2.28 -5.02 15.71
N SER A 94 2.13 -4.67 14.44
CA SER A 94 2.68 -3.47 13.84
C SER A 94 1.54 -2.56 13.42
N THR A 95 1.70 -1.26 13.65
CA THR A 95 0.71 -0.24 13.31
C THR A 95 1.36 0.82 12.45
N TYR A 96 0.84 0.99 11.23
CA TYR A 96 1.09 2.16 10.41
C TYR A 96 0.10 3.26 10.79
N GLN A 97 0.57 4.50 10.94
CA GLN A 97 -0.26 5.63 11.29
C GLN A 97 0.21 6.92 10.59
N ILE A 98 -0.75 7.65 10.03
CA ILE A 98 -0.62 9.04 9.60
C ILE A 98 -1.44 9.89 10.57
N SER A 99 -0.86 10.96 11.12
CA SER A 99 -1.57 11.84 12.07
C SER A 99 -1.23 13.32 11.93
N THR A 100 -0.27 13.68 11.07
CA THR A 100 0.04 15.09 10.78
C THR A 100 -1.04 15.66 9.88
N LYS A 101 -1.58 16.84 10.21
CA LYS A 101 -2.73 17.43 9.46
C LYS A 101 -2.45 17.56 7.96
N SER A 102 -1.28 18.09 7.58
CA SER A 102 -0.89 18.27 6.17
C SER A 102 -0.70 16.93 5.44
N GLU A 103 -0.14 15.92 6.11
CA GLU A 103 0.00 14.57 5.54
C GLU A 103 -1.37 13.91 5.34
N LEU A 104 -2.27 14.05 6.31
CA LEU A 104 -3.65 13.54 6.23
C LEU A 104 -4.40 14.17 5.05
N GLU A 105 -4.36 15.49 4.92
CA GLU A 105 -5.03 16.20 3.81
C GLU A 105 -4.51 15.70 2.46
N ARG A 106 -3.19 15.61 2.30
CA ARG A 106 -2.56 15.11 1.07
C ARG A 106 -3.00 13.66 0.77
N VAL A 107 -3.02 12.79 1.78
CA VAL A 107 -3.42 11.38 1.60
C VAL A 107 -4.90 11.26 1.28
N VAL A 108 -5.77 12.07 1.89
CA VAL A 108 -7.20 12.09 1.53
C VAL A 108 -7.38 12.52 0.07
N LYS A 109 -6.66 13.55 -0.40
CA LYS A 109 -6.67 13.94 -1.82
C LYS A 109 -6.20 12.81 -2.74
N LEU A 110 -5.14 12.09 -2.36
CA LEU A 110 -4.60 10.97 -3.14
C LEU A 110 -5.56 9.77 -3.21
N LEU A 111 -6.24 9.44 -2.10
CA LEU A 111 -7.13 8.27 -2.02
C LEU A 111 -8.52 8.53 -2.62
N ASN A 112 -8.86 9.77 -2.95
CA ASN A 112 -10.18 10.14 -3.43
C ASN A 112 -10.46 9.50 -4.79
N GLY A 113 -11.59 8.82 -4.94
CA GLY A 113 -11.89 7.98 -6.11
C GLY A 113 -11.26 6.57 -6.08
N HIS A 114 -10.54 6.19 -5.02
CA HIS A 114 -9.94 4.85 -4.88
C HIS A 114 -10.51 4.02 -3.71
N ILE A 115 -11.11 4.65 -2.70
CA ILE A 115 -11.75 3.98 -1.56
C ILE A 115 -13.14 3.44 -1.95
N ARG A 116 -13.39 2.17 -1.65
CA ARG A 116 -14.60 1.43 -2.03
C ARG A 116 -15.37 0.84 -0.85
N LEU A 117 -14.69 0.44 0.23
CA LEU A 117 -15.31 -0.26 1.37
C LEU A 117 -15.43 0.62 2.61
N LYS A 118 -14.41 1.40 2.95
CA LYS A 118 -14.40 2.31 4.12
C LYS A 118 -15.02 3.67 3.80
N VAL A 119 -16.01 3.69 2.88
CA VAL A 119 -16.61 4.90 2.32
C VAL A 119 -17.14 5.88 3.39
N PRO A 120 -17.92 5.45 4.42
CA PRO A 120 -18.44 6.40 5.41
C PRO A 120 -17.34 7.18 6.14
N GLY A 121 -16.30 6.48 6.62
CA GLY A 121 -15.17 7.13 7.30
C GLY A 121 -14.32 8.00 6.36
N PHE A 122 -14.29 7.65 5.07
CA PHE A 122 -13.59 8.45 4.06
C PHE A 122 -14.38 9.72 3.67
N ILE A 123 -15.71 9.66 3.58
CA ILE A 123 -16.56 10.84 3.37
C ILE A 123 -16.37 11.84 4.51
N GLU A 124 -16.40 11.39 5.77
CA GLU A 124 -16.14 12.26 6.91
C GLU A 124 -14.72 12.87 6.87
N ALA A 125 -13.73 12.14 6.33
CA ALA A 125 -12.38 12.66 6.12
C ALA A 125 -12.34 13.73 5.01
N CYS A 126 -13.06 13.53 3.90
CA CYS A 126 -13.23 14.51 2.83
C CYS A 126 -13.90 15.79 3.35
N GLU A 127 -14.98 15.68 4.13
CA GLU A 127 -15.69 16.81 4.74
C GLU A 127 -14.77 17.63 5.65
N TYR A 128 -13.96 16.98 6.49
CA TYR A 128 -13.04 17.67 7.40
C TYR A 128 -12.01 18.56 6.66
N PHE A 129 -11.62 18.19 5.44
CA PHE A 129 -10.66 18.93 4.63
C PHE A 129 -11.31 19.74 3.49
N GLU A 130 -12.65 19.80 3.45
CA GLU A 130 -13.41 20.51 2.41
C GLU A 130 -13.06 20.00 0.99
N ILE A 131 -12.82 18.69 0.86
CA ILE A 131 -12.52 18.02 -0.41
C ILE A 131 -13.82 17.39 -0.94
N PRO A 132 -14.28 17.72 -2.16
CA PRO A 132 -15.42 17.03 -2.77
C PRO A 132 -15.14 15.53 -2.90
N TYR A 133 -16.01 14.69 -2.34
CA TYR A 133 -15.90 13.24 -2.46
C TYR A 133 -16.15 12.77 -3.90
N ILE A 134 -15.28 11.88 -4.39
CA ILE A 134 -15.42 11.23 -5.69
C ILE A 134 -15.65 9.73 -5.44
N PRO A 135 -16.78 9.16 -5.88
CA PRO A 135 -17.01 7.73 -5.75
C PRO A 135 -16.03 6.92 -6.60
N ALA A 136 -15.50 5.84 -6.04
CA ALA A 136 -14.64 4.93 -6.77
C ALA A 136 -15.39 4.12 -7.83
N ASN A 137 -14.70 3.72 -8.89
CA ASN A 137 -15.25 2.78 -9.88
C ASN A 137 -15.26 1.36 -9.29
N TYR A 138 -16.46 0.76 -9.17
CA TYR A 138 -16.66 -0.59 -8.64
C TYR A 138 -16.41 -1.70 -9.68
N VAL A 139 -16.33 -1.36 -10.96
CA VAL A 139 -15.96 -2.32 -12.02
C VAL A 139 -14.44 -2.42 -12.05
N LEU A 140 -13.92 -3.51 -11.49
CA LEU A 140 -12.48 -3.76 -11.37
C LEU A 140 -11.96 -4.65 -12.50
N SER A 141 -10.81 -4.30 -13.06
CA SER A 141 -10.08 -5.23 -13.94
C SER A 141 -9.50 -6.38 -13.11
N PRO A 142 -9.45 -7.63 -13.61
CA PRO A 142 -8.94 -8.78 -12.85
C PRO A 142 -7.54 -8.61 -12.23
N ASN A 143 -6.69 -7.80 -12.86
CA ASN A 143 -5.30 -7.58 -12.43
C ASN A 143 -5.09 -6.18 -11.81
N THR A 144 -6.13 -5.53 -11.28
CA THR A 144 -5.97 -4.23 -10.61
C THR A 144 -5.11 -4.40 -9.35
N PRO A 145 -4.15 -3.50 -9.09
CA PRO A 145 -3.39 -3.48 -7.84
C PRO A 145 -4.28 -3.41 -6.59
N TYR A 146 -5.49 -2.85 -6.70
CA TYR A 146 -6.45 -2.80 -5.61
C TYR A 146 -6.78 -4.18 -5.03
N LEU A 147 -6.91 -5.22 -5.87
CA LEU A 147 -7.24 -6.58 -5.43
C LEU A 147 -6.05 -7.31 -4.80
N SER A 148 -4.83 -6.81 -5.00
CA SER A 148 -3.61 -7.34 -4.39
C SER A 148 -3.21 -6.60 -3.10
N GLY A 149 -3.91 -5.51 -2.81
CA GLY A 149 -3.78 -4.73 -1.58
C GLY A 149 -4.52 -5.38 -0.42
#